data_AF-A0A1B6LK43-F1
#
_entry.id   AF-A0A1B6LK43-F1
#
_cell.length_a   1.000
_cell.length_b   1.000
_cell.length_c   1.000
_cell.angle_alpha   90.00
_cell.angle_beta   90.00
_cell.angle_gamma   90.00
#
_symmetry.space_group_name_H-M   'P 1'
#
loop_
_entity.id
_entity.type
_entity.pdbx_description
1 polymer ?
#
loop_
_entity_poly.entity_id
_entity_poly.type
_entity_poly.pdbx_seq_one_letter_code
_entity_poly.pdbx_strand_id
1 'polypeptide(L)'
;MTPTEEYYLKIRNQLDDLGYLQPLSFESVLLVDKLLEDLLNTKKGLQHYKNVAQQSMEVCSELQAGVGPYRDDNAKLIRENNDLRQKLLKAREAIEDTRVGPNRRKEDPKADREQMLEKSQDKINNLTKDIAKLKSEQ
;
A
#
# COMPACT_ATOMS: atom_id res chain seq x y z
N MET A 1 8.10 -47.85 58.27
CA MET A 1 7.24 -46.73 57.85
C MET A 1 6.07 -47.29 57.10
N THR A 2 4.87 -46.81 57.40
CA THR A 2 3.69 -47.14 56.59
C THR A 2 3.73 -46.33 55.28
N PRO A 3 3.15 -46.83 54.17
CA PRO A 3 3.16 -46.11 52.88
C PRO A 3 2.60 -44.67 52.98
N THR A 4 1.71 -44.45 53.94
CA THR A 4 1.05 -43.17 54.17
C THR A 4 1.95 -42.15 54.87
N GLU A 5 2.91 -42.60 55.70
CA GLU A 5 3.92 -41.73 56.33
C GLU A 5 4.95 -41.23 55.32
N GLU A 6 5.38 -42.08 54.39
CA GLU A 6 6.31 -41.71 53.32
C GLU A 6 5.70 -40.66 52.39
N TYR A 7 4.42 -40.82 52.06
CA TYR A 7 3.67 -39.86 51.25
C TYR A 7 3.49 -38.51 51.98
N TYR A 8 3.18 -38.53 53.29
CA TYR A 8 3.12 -37.32 54.11
C TYR A 8 4.45 -36.55 54.08
N LEU A 9 5.57 -37.23 54.31
CA LEU A 9 6.90 -36.62 54.30
C LEU A 9 7.23 -35.99 52.95
N LYS A 10 6.83 -36.63 51.84
CA LYS A 10 7.03 -36.08 50.50
C LYS A 10 6.34 -34.73 50.33
N ILE A 11 5.05 -34.64 50.68
CA ILE A 11 4.28 -33.39 50.58
C ILE A 11 4.86 -32.33 51.53
N ARG A 12 5.23 -32.73 52.75
CA ARG A 12 5.85 -31.85 53.75
C ARG A 12 7.13 -31.22 53.21
N ASN A 13 8.04 -32.03 52.68
CA ASN A 13 9.29 -31.54 52.11
C ASN A 13 9.05 -30.58 50.93
N GLN A 14 8.09 -30.88 50.05
CA GLN A 14 7.75 -29.98 48.94
C GLN A 14 7.18 -28.64 49.41
N LEU A 15 6.37 -28.64 50.48
CA LEU A 15 5.86 -27.42 51.09
C LEU A 15 6.97 -26.64 51.81
N ASP A 16 7.89 -27.33 52.49
CA ASP A 16 9.05 -26.73 53.13
C ASP A 16 9.99 -26.06 52.11
N ASP A 17 10.24 -26.70 50.97
CA ASP A 17 11.01 -26.14 49.86
C ASP A 17 10.35 -24.88 49.28
N LEU A 18 9.02 -24.79 49.38
CA LEU A 18 8.23 -23.62 48.99
C LEU A 18 8.10 -22.58 50.12
N GLY A 19 8.61 -22.87 51.32
CA GLY A 19 8.58 -21.98 52.49
C GLY A 19 7.30 -22.05 53.32
N TYR A 20 6.42 -23.01 53.07
CA TYR A 20 5.17 -23.18 53.82
C TYR A 20 5.41 -24.02 55.08
N LEU A 21 5.89 -23.38 56.16
CA LEU A 21 6.25 -24.03 57.43
C LEU A 21 5.07 -24.37 58.36
N GLN A 22 3.84 -24.12 57.95
CA GLN A 22 2.64 -24.33 58.78
C GLN A 22 2.40 -25.82 59.05
N PRO A 23 1.98 -26.20 60.27
CA PRO A 23 1.68 -27.60 60.60
C PRO A 23 0.54 -28.15 59.74
N LEU A 24 0.74 -29.34 59.18
CA LEU A 24 -0.19 -30.00 58.26
C LEU A 24 -0.86 -31.20 58.96
N SER A 25 -2.21 -31.21 58.99
CA SER A 25 -2.97 -32.35 59.51
C SER A 25 -2.98 -33.50 58.50
N PHE A 26 -2.96 -34.74 58.99
CA PHE A 26 -2.87 -35.93 58.14
C PHE A 26 -4.06 -36.08 57.17
N GLU A 27 -5.25 -35.67 57.60
CA GLU A 27 -6.49 -35.74 56.80
C GLU A 27 -6.47 -34.78 55.60
N SER A 28 -5.70 -33.68 55.68
CA SER A 28 -5.65 -32.65 54.63
C SER A 28 -4.61 -32.92 53.54
N VAL A 29 -3.73 -33.91 53.73
CA VAL A 29 -2.56 -34.16 52.88
C VAL A 29 -2.93 -34.45 51.43
N LEU A 30 -3.96 -35.27 51.20
CA LEU A 30 -4.41 -35.63 49.85
C LEU A 30 -4.95 -34.43 49.09
N LEU A 31 -5.69 -33.54 49.77
CA LEU A 31 -6.21 -32.31 49.17
C LEU A 31 -5.06 -31.35 48.85
N VAL A 32 -4.11 -31.22 49.77
CA VAL A 32 -2.95 -30.33 49.58
C VAL A 32 -2.05 -30.81 48.45
N ASP A 33 -1.86 -32.13 48.27
CA ASP A 33 -1.14 -32.67 47.11
C ASP A 33 -1.82 -32.27 45.79
N LYS A 34 -3.14 -32.44 45.71
CA LYS A 34 -3.89 -32.09 44.49
C LYS A 34 -3.84 -30.62 44.16
N LEU A 35 -4.01 -29.75 45.17
CA LEU A 35 -3.89 -28.31 44.99
C LEU A 35 -2.46 -27.90 44.60
N LEU A 36 -1.45 -28.56 45.17
CA LEU A 36 -0.05 -28.29 44.84
C LEU A 36 0.26 -28.71 43.40
N GLU A 37 -0.22 -29.87 42.97
CA GLU A 37 -0.12 -30.37 41.60
C GLU A 37 -0.76 -29.39 40.60
N ASP A 38 -1.99 -28.96 40.88
CA ASP A 38 -2.71 -27.99 40.04
C ASP A 38 -1.98 -26.64 39.98
N LEU A 39 -1.46 -26.16 41.11
CA LEU A 39 -0.71 -24.90 41.16
C LEU A 39 0.61 -24.99 40.37
N LEU A 40 1.34 -26.10 40.50
CA LEU A 40 2.57 -26.34 39.74
C LEU A 40 2.29 -26.42 38.24
N ASN A 41 1.22 -27.12 37.84
CA ASN A 41 0.80 -27.21 36.44
C ASN A 41 0.38 -25.85 35.90
N THR A 42 -0.40 -25.08 36.66
CA THR A 42 -0.81 -23.71 36.28
C THR A 42 0.39 -22.79 36.15
N LYS A 43 1.36 -22.86 37.08
CA LYS A 43 2.60 -22.08 37.03
C LYS A 43 3.43 -22.41 35.79
N LYS A 44 3.57 -23.70 35.45
CA LYS A 44 4.25 -24.15 34.23
C LYS A 44 3.53 -23.63 32.98
N GLY A 45 2.21 -23.74 32.92
CA GLY A 45 1.40 -23.21 31.82
C GLY A 45 1.57 -21.71 31.67
N LEU A 46 1.50 -20.95 32.77
CA LEU A 46 1.70 -19.51 32.78
C LEU A 46 3.10 -19.12 32.28
N GLN A 47 4.16 -19.81 32.72
CA GLN A 47 5.51 -19.59 32.22
C GLN A 47 5.62 -19.87 30.71
N HIS A 48 5.02 -20.96 30.23
CA HIS A 48 4.98 -21.28 28.81
C HIS A 48 4.30 -20.18 27.99
N TYR A 49 3.09 -19.76 28.36
CA TYR A 49 2.37 -18.72 27.64
C TYR A 49 3.07 -17.36 27.71
N LYS A 50 3.72 -17.03 28.84
CA LYS A 50 4.54 -15.82 28.95
C LYS A 50 5.69 -15.84 27.94
N ASN A 51 6.38 -16.96 27.79
CA ASN A 51 7.47 -17.10 26.82
C ASN A 51 6.97 -17.00 25.38
N VAL A 52 5.84 -17.66 25.06
CA VAL A 52 5.23 -17.58 23.72
C VAL A 52 4.80 -16.15 23.39
N ALA A 53 4.18 -15.45 24.34
CA ALA A 53 3.78 -14.06 24.16
C ALA A 53 5.00 -13.16 23.89
N GLN A 54 6.09 -13.35 24.66
CA GLN A 54 7.32 -12.60 24.45
C GLN A 54 7.94 -12.85 23.08
N GLN A 55 8.06 -14.11 22.66
CA GLN A 55 8.56 -14.48 21.32
C GLN A 55 7.68 -13.88 20.20
N SER A 56 6.35 -13.92 20.37
CA SER A 56 5.43 -13.33 19.40
C SER A 56 5.60 -11.81 19.29
N MET A 57 5.83 -11.12 20.41
CA MET A 57 6.11 -9.68 20.42
C MET A 57 7.43 -9.36 19.71
N GLU A 58 8.48 -10.15 19.95
CA GLU A 58 9.79 -10.00 19.28
C GLU A 58 9.66 -10.17 17.76
N VAL A 59 9.02 -11.25 17.30
CA VAL A 59 8.76 -11.48 15.86
C VAL A 59 7.93 -10.35 15.25
N CYS A 60 6.90 -9.87 15.95
CA CYS A 60 6.09 -8.75 15.47
C CYS A 60 6.92 -7.47 15.30
N SER A 61 7.81 -7.19 16.27
CA SER A 61 8.73 -6.05 16.22
C SER A 61 9.72 -6.16 15.05
N GLU A 62 10.29 -7.35 14.84
CA GLU A 62 11.21 -7.61 13.71
C GLU A 62 10.50 -7.45 12.35
N LEU A 63 9.29 -7.99 12.22
CA LEU A 63 8.48 -7.83 11.01
C LEU A 63 8.15 -6.36 10.74
N GLN A 64 7.77 -5.60 11.77
CA GLN A 64 7.52 -4.17 11.62
C GLN A 64 8.78 -3.40 11.20
N ALA A 65 9.93 -3.73 11.79
CA ALA A 65 11.22 -3.14 11.41
C ALA A 65 11.59 -3.46 9.96
N GLY A 66 11.33 -4.69 9.50
CA GLY A 66 11.55 -5.10 8.11
C GLY A 66 10.60 -4.44 7.12
N VAL A 67 9.33 -4.22 7.50
CA VAL A 67 8.30 -3.64 6.62
C VAL A 67 8.37 -2.11 6.55
N GLY A 68 8.90 -1.44 7.57
CA GLY A 68 9.05 0.02 7.63
C GLY A 68 9.68 0.64 6.37
N PRO A 69 10.89 0.20 5.95
CA PRO A 69 11.56 0.71 4.76
C PRO A 69 10.71 0.59 3.49
N TYR A 70 10.05 -0.56 3.29
CA TYR A 70 9.20 -0.78 2.12
C TYR A 70 7.97 0.12 2.12
N ARG A 71 7.40 0.44 3.29
CA ARG A 71 6.27 1.39 3.39
C ARG A 71 6.69 2.80 2.99
N ASP A 72 7.84 3.24 3.47
CA ASP A 72 8.37 4.58 3.18
C ASP A 72 8.76 4.71 1.71
N ASP A 73 9.45 3.71 1.16
CA ASP A 73 9.81 3.66 -0.27
C ASP A 73 8.57 3.61 -1.16
N ASN A 74 7.56 2.79 -0.83
CA ASN A 74 6.32 2.77 -1.59
C ASN A 74 5.58 4.12 -1.54
N ALA A 75 5.55 4.79 -0.38
CA ALA A 75 4.95 6.11 -0.26
C ALA A 75 5.72 7.17 -1.08
N LYS A 76 7.04 7.05 -1.19
CA LYS A 76 7.86 7.89 -2.07
C LYS A 76 7.58 7.61 -3.54
N LEU A 77 7.60 6.35 -3.95
CA LEU A 77 7.33 5.93 -5.33
C LEU A 77 5.93 6.34 -5.81
N ILE A 78 4.90 6.21 -4.96
CA ILE A 78 3.55 6.66 -5.29
C ILE A 78 3.52 8.18 -5.54
N ARG A 79 4.20 8.97 -4.70
CA ARG A 79 4.28 10.43 -4.89
C ARG A 79 4.98 10.79 -6.20
N GLU A 80 6.12 10.17 -6.48
CA GLU A 80 6.86 10.39 -7.73
C GLU A 80 6.04 9.97 -8.95
N ASN A 81 5.36 8.82 -8.89
CA ASN A 81 4.52 8.32 -9.97
C ASN A 81 3.37 9.29 -10.28
N ASN A 82 2.71 9.79 -9.24
CA ASN A 82 1.61 10.75 -9.39
C ASN A 82 2.11 12.09 -9.97
N ASP A 83 3.24 12.62 -9.49
CA ASP A 83 3.85 13.84 -10.02
C ASP A 83 4.24 13.70 -11.50
N LEU A 84 4.89 12.58 -11.86
CA LEU A 84 5.24 12.27 -13.24
C LEU A 84 3.99 12.13 -14.12
N ARG A 85 2.94 11.47 -13.63
CA ARG A 85 1.68 11.34 -14.36
C ARG A 85 1.04 12.71 -14.62
N GLN A 86 1.07 13.60 -13.63
CA GLN A 86 0.56 14.97 -13.78
C GLN A 86 1.40 15.79 -14.76
N LYS A 87 2.73 15.70 -14.71
CA LYS A 87 3.64 16.35 -15.67
C LYS A 87 3.39 15.85 -17.09
N LEU A 88 3.21 14.55 -17.27
CA LEU A 88 2.96 13.93 -18.57
C LEU A 88 1.62 14.38 -19.15
N LEU A 89 0.57 14.48 -18.33
CA LEU A 89 -0.72 15.03 -18.74
C LEU A 89 -0.59 16.47 -19.23
N LYS A 90 0.04 17.34 -18.43
CA LYS A 90 0.27 18.75 -18.80
C LYS A 90 1.10 18.90 -20.08
N ALA A 91 2.12 18.06 -20.25
CA ALA A 91 2.94 18.08 -21.46
C ALA A 91 2.14 17.65 -22.70
N ARG A 92 1.25 16.65 -22.56
CA ARG A 92 0.34 16.24 -23.64
C ARG A 92 -0.63 17.36 -24.02
N GLU A 93 -1.26 17.99 -23.02
CA GLU A 93 -2.16 19.14 -23.23
C GLU A 93 -1.43 20.29 -23.94
N ALA A 94 -0.22 20.64 -23.50
CA ALA A 94 0.58 21.69 -24.14
C ALA A 94 0.96 21.35 -25.60
N ILE A 95 1.27 20.08 -25.89
CA ILE A 95 1.55 19.62 -27.27
C ILE A 95 0.27 19.69 -28.13
N GLU A 96 -0.88 19.33 -27.57
CA GLU A 96 -2.16 19.40 -28.27
C GLU A 96 -2.55 20.84 -28.58
N ASP A 97 -2.45 21.75 -27.61
CA ASP A 97 -2.70 23.18 -27.78
C ASP A 97 -1.78 23.81 -28.83
N THR A 98 -0.48 23.48 -28.79
CA THR A 98 0.51 23.97 -29.77
C THR A 98 0.41 23.31 -31.13
N ARG A 99 -0.30 22.19 -31.30
CA ARG A 99 -0.58 21.60 -32.62
C ARG A 99 -1.86 22.16 -33.21
N VAL A 100 -2.91 22.27 -32.41
CA VAL A 100 -4.23 22.72 -32.87
C VAL A 100 -4.23 24.23 -33.14
N GLY A 101 -3.59 25.04 -32.29
CA GLY A 101 -3.55 26.50 -32.43
C GLY A 101 -2.92 26.99 -33.74
N PRO A 102 -1.68 26.57 -34.08
CA PRO A 102 -1.03 26.98 -35.32
C PRO A 102 -1.64 26.36 -36.58
N ASN A 103 -2.26 25.18 -36.50
CA ASN A 103 -2.89 24.57 -37.66
C ASN A 103 -4.18 25.30 -38.04
N ARG A 104 -5.04 25.61 -37.06
CA ARG A 104 -6.23 26.46 -37.27
C ARG A 104 -5.84 27.84 -37.81
N ARG A 105 -4.85 28.50 -37.22
CA ARG A 105 -4.34 29.80 -37.69
C ARG A 105 -3.73 29.78 -39.10
N LYS A 106 -3.30 28.62 -39.61
CA LYS A 106 -2.77 28.47 -40.97
C LYS A 106 -3.85 28.08 -41.97
N GLU A 107 -4.93 27.44 -41.53
CA GLU A 107 -6.07 27.05 -42.35
C GLU A 107 -6.88 28.29 -42.77
N ASP A 108 -7.17 29.21 -41.84
CA ASP A 108 -7.92 30.45 -42.12
C ASP A 108 -7.30 31.30 -43.26
N PRO A 109 -6.01 31.71 -43.20
CA PRO A 109 -5.40 32.51 -44.26
C PRO A 109 -5.15 31.72 -45.56
N LYS A 110 -5.14 30.38 -45.52
CA LYS A 110 -5.06 29.55 -46.73
C LYS A 110 -6.39 29.54 -47.47
N ALA A 111 -7.49 29.34 -46.75
CA ALA A 111 -8.83 29.38 -47.32
C ALA A 111 -9.13 30.73 -47.97
N ASP A 112 -8.78 31.84 -47.30
CA ASP A 112 -8.92 33.19 -47.85
C ASP A 112 -8.08 33.39 -49.12
N ARG A 113 -6.84 32.89 -49.13
CA ARG A 113 -5.96 32.98 -50.30
C ARG A 113 -6.47 32.14 -51.47
N GLU A 114 -6.95 30.93 -51.21
CA GLU A 114 -7.56 30.07 -52.24
C GLU A 114 -8.80 30.72 -52.85
N GLN A 115 -9.66 31.31 -52.03
CA GLN A 115 -10.84 32.04 -52.51
C GLN A 115 -10.47 33.26 -53.38
N MET A 116 -9.39 33.97 -53.03
CA MET A 116 -8.89 35.08 -53.87
C MET A 116 -8.31 34.60 -55.20
N LEU A 117 -7.63 33.46 -55.22
CA LEU A 117 -7.10 32.86 -56.44
C LEU A 117 -8.24 32.40 -57.35
N GLU A 118 -9.29 31.78 -56.81
CA GLU A 118 -10.48 31.36 -57.56
C GLU A 118 -11.18 32.55 -58.21
N LYS A 119 -11.44 33.63 -57.45
CA LYS A 119 -12.01 34.88 -57.99
C LYS A 119 -11.14 35.50 -59.08
N SER A 120 -9.83 35.43 -58.93
CA SER A 120 -8.88 35.94 -59.93
C SER A 120 -8.91 35.10 -61.21
N GLN A 121 -9.00 33.78 -61.07
CA GLN A 121 -9.10 32.84 -62.19
C GLN A 121 -10.41 33.03 -62.96
N ASP A 122 -11.53 33.20 -62.27
CA ASP A 122 -12.83 33.49 -62.90
C ASP A 122 -12.80 34.79 -63.70
N LYS A 123 -12.14 35.81 -63.14
CA LYS A 123 -11.98 37.09 -63.83
C LYS A 123 -11.11 36.95 -65.08
N ILE A 124 -10.01 36.20 -65.03
CA ILE A 124 -9.19 35.89 -66.20
C ILE A 124 -10.01 35.14 -67.25
N ASN A 125 -10.80 34.15 -66.85
CA ASN A 125 -11.64 33.37 -67.76
C ASN A 125 -12.68 34.25 -68.46
N ASN A 126 -13.32 35.15 -67.72
CA ASN A 126 -14.30 36.09 -68.27
C ASN A 126 -13.65 37.07 -69.26
N LEU A 127 -12.53 37.68 -68.87
CA LEU A 127 -11.78 38.57 -69.78
C LEU A 127 -11.27 37.84 -71.02
N THR A 128 -10.84 36.58 -70.90
CA THR A 128 -10.41 35.76 -72.04
C THR A 128 -11.57 35.48 -72.99
N LYS A 129 -12.77 35.20 -72.46
CA LYS A 129 -13.99 35.05 -73.26
C LYS A 129 -14.36 36.35 -73.98
N ASP A 130 -14.26 37.49 -73.31
CA ASP A 130 -14.57 38.79 -73.90
C ASP A 130 -13.56 39.17 -74.99
N ILE A 131 -12.27 38.90 -74.78
CA ILE A 131 -11.23 39.05 -75.82
C ILE A 131 -11.52 38.13 -77.02
N ALA A 132 -11.94 36.89 -76.79
CA ALA A 132 -12.29 35.96 -77.86
C ALA A 132 -13.50 36.46 -78.68
N LYS A 133 -14.52 37.01 -78.02
CA LYS A 133 -15.68 37.62 -78.69
C LYS A 133 -15.28 38.84 -79.52
N LEU A 134 -14.48 39.74 -78.96
CA LEU A 134 -13.99 40.93 -79.68
C LEU A 134 -13.12 40.56 -80.90
N LYS A 135 -12.37 39.44 -80.83
CA LYS A 135 -11.62 38.91 -81.98
C LYS A 135 -12.49 38.23 -83.03
N SER A 136 -13.70 37.78 -82.69
CA SER A 136 -14.65 37.20 -83.65
C SER A 136 -15.54 38.22 -84.35
N GLU A 137 -15.53 39.48 -83.89
CA GLU A 137 -16.29 40.61 -84.45
C GLU A 137 -15.44 41.54 -85.33
N GLN A 138 -14.14 41.24 -85.51
CA GLN A 138 -13.22 41.87 -86.48
C GLN A 138 -12.92 40.93 -87.64
#